data_AF-A0A1E3SC64-F1
#
_entry.id   AF-A0A1E3SC64-F1
#
_cell.length_a   1.000
_cell.length_b   1.000
_cell.length_c   1.000
_cell.angle_alpha   90.00
_cell.angle_beta   90.00
_cell.angle_gamma   90.00
#
_symmetry.space_group_name_H-M   'P 1'
#
loop_
_entity.id
_entity.type
_entity.pdbx_description
1 polymer ?
#
loop_
_entity_poly.entity_id
_entity_poly.type
_entity_poly.pdbx_seq_one_letter_code
_entity_poly.pdbx_strand_id
1 'polypeptide(L)'
;MVGLEGTSAERIVKVPFPLPLIRRMDESIVAGRGGFQSRAELMREAVENLLNELDFPEAPAEPALAREFMRLPPAPVYEQAVHPMLDEVPGGLPPWEREELTLADLAGTALLVPEHKPKIPTGGQAPMPDEPLLGLHNRDYPSIWALHRLARYTADDLIGFNEYLERATKAAWYYGAQLESLDQRDRRDRSRKLTILFPTNTAKQPSAERGFQTFAIGGLARSNDSGALTASGPLFAWGAIQVEEAADGLPTGLTENGWRLICELDGLSLDLPHPPRLARLFMSYLAEHAPADWWGFGHLLHAVADRPSRDEVVRRFHSFHEGWSDATASSIAQGYIARSREWGLVEPRLVDGRYWLTNSGRELLDRSHTMNLVIRST
;
A
#
# COMPACT_ATOMS: atom_id res chain seq x y z
N MET A 1 -27.40 -10.59 -49.83
CA MET A 1 -27.28 -10.02 -48.47
C MET A 1 -26.01 -10.59 -47.86
N VAL A 2 -24.93 -9.83 -47.90
CA VAL A 2 -23.64 -10.19 -47.31
C VAL A 2 -23.47 -9.28 -46.10
N GLY A 3 -23.37 -9.87 -44.92
CA GLY A 3 -23.12 -9.16 -43.68
C GLY A 3 -21.68 -8.68 -43.62
N LEU A 4 -21.48 -7.41 -43.29
CA LEU A 4 -20.19 -6.85 -42.96
C LEU A 4 -20.01 -6.95 -41.44
N GLU A 5 -19.12 -7.85 -41.03
CA GLU A 5 -18.55 -7.88 -39.69
C GLU A 5 -17.73 -6.60 -39.47
N GLY A 6 -18.09 -5.83 -38.44
CA GLY A 6 -17.39 -4.63 -38.04
C GLY A 6 -16.08 -4.97 -37.33
N THR A 7 -14.96 -4.85 -38.03
CA THR A 7 -13.64 -4.79 -37.41
C THR A 7 -13.54 -3.53 -36.55
N SER A 8 -13.31 -3.70 -35.23
CA SER A 8 -12.95 -2.59 -34.34
C SER A 8 -11.78 -1.82 -34.94
N ALA A 9 -12.01 -0.56 -35.31
CA ALA A 9 -11.00 0.27 -35.94
C ALA A 9 -9.98 0.74 -34.90
N GLU A 10 -8.84 0.04 -34.78
CA GLU A 10 -7.70 0.52 -34.00
C GLU A 10 -7.24 1.89 -34.53
N ARG A 11 -7.41 2.94 -33.71
CA ARG A 11 -6.91 4.28 -34.03
C ARG A 11 -5.49 4.41 -33.52
N ILE A 12 -4.54 4.49 -34.45
CA ILE A 12 -3.14 4.77 -34.10
C ILE A 12 -2.98 6.27 -33.81
N VAL A 13 -2.73 6.61 -32.55
CA VAL A 13 -2.42 7.97 -32.10
C VAL A 13 -0.93 8.07 -31.79
N LYS A 14 -0.21 8.99 -32.43
CA LYS A 14 1.19 9.28 -32.12
C LYS A 14 1.26 10.38 -31.07
N VAL A 15 1.66 10.03 -29.84
CA VAL A 15 1.87 10.99 -28.76
C VAL A 15 3.37 11.26 -28.64
N PRO A 16 3.86 12.48 -28.93
CA PRO A 16 5.26 12.82 -28.74
C PRO A 16 5.56 12.97 -27.24
N PHE A 17 6.61 12.29 -26.77
CA PHE A 17 7.06 12.40 -25.38
C PHE A 17 8.35 13.22 -25.27
N PRO A 18 8.52 13.99 -24.19
CA PRO A 18 9.80 14.64 -23.90
C PRO A 18 10.93 13.60 -23.77
N LEU A 19 12.07 13.88 -24.40
CA LEU A 19 13.28 13.04 -24.31
C LEU A 19 13.68 12.65 -22.88
N PRO A 20 13.61 13.55 -21.86
CA PRO A 20 13.90 13.18 -20.48
C PRO A 20 12.96 12.10 -19.92
N LEU A 21 11.67 12.13 -20.29
CA LEU A 21 10.70 11.13 -19.85
C LEU A 21 10.99 9.78 -20.50
N ILE A 22 11.29 9.76 -21.80
CA ILE A 22 11.69 8.53 -22.51
C ILE A 22 12.90 7.88 -21.84
N ARG A 23 13.91 8.67 -21.48
CA ARG A 23 15.10 8.17 -20.76
C ARG A 23 14.74 7.58 -19.39
N ARG A 24 13.87 8.23 -18.63
CA ARG A 24 13.40 7.69 -17.33
C ARG A 24 12.60 6.39 -17.47
N MET A 25 11.81 6.26 -18.54
CA MET A 25 11.10 5.02 -18.84
C MET A 25 12.09 3.89 -19.17
N ASP A 26 13.09 4.16 -20.00
CA ASP A 26 14.15 3.21 -20.32
C ASP A 26 14.93 2.79 -19.08
N GLU A 27 15.32 3.75 -18.25
CA GLU A 27 16.00 3.48 -16.97
C GLU A 27 15.15 2.61 -16.05
N SER A 28 13.82 2.76 -16.08
CA SER A 28 12.90 1.94 -15.28
C SER A 28 12.83 0.51 -15.83
N ILE A 29 12.68 0.37 -17.15
CA ILE A 29 12.62 -0.94 -17.84
C ILE A 29 13.94 -1.71 -17.69
N VAL A 30 15.08 -1.06 -17.97
CA VAL A 30 16.41 -1.67 -17.84
C VAL A 30 16.72 -2.03 -16.40
N ALA A 31 16.28 -1.23 -15.43
CA ALA A 31 16.39 -1.55 -14.01
C ALA A 31 15.39 -2.64 -13.55
N GLY A 32 14.48 -3.08 -14.41
CA GLY A 32 13.43 -4.04 -14.08
C GLY A 32 12.36 -3.50 -13.11
N ARG A 33 12.25 -2.18 -12.96
CA ARG A 33 11.26 -1.54 -12.08
C ARG A 33 9.86 -1.73 -12.66
N GLY A 34 8.97 -2.34 -11.89
CA GLY A 34 7.58 -2.61 -12.31
C GLY A 34 7.39 -3.81 -13.24
N GLY A 35 8.45 -4.55 -13.59
CA GLY A 35 8.33 -5.77 -14.39
C GLY A 35 8.04 -5.56 -15.89
N PHE A 36 8.14 -4.34 -16.38
CA PHE A 36 7.90 -3.99 -17.78
C PHE A 36 9.00 -4.52 -18.71
N GLN A 37 8.59 -5.07 -19.86
CA GLN A 37 9.49 -5.51 -20.92
C GLN A 37 9.70 -4.44 -21.99
N SER A 38 8.76 -3.49 -22.12
CA SER A 38 8.82 -2.46 -23.15
C SER A 38 8.21 -1.12 -22.70
N ARG A 39 8.56 -0.05 -23.42
CA ARG A 39 7.93 1.27 -23.22
C ARG A 39 6.44 1.24 -23.47
N ALA A 40 5.99 0.45 -24.45
CA ALA A 40 4.58 0.33 -24.78
C ALA A 40 3.77 -0.28 -23.63
N GLU A 41 4.32 -1.31 -22.96
CA GLU A 41 3.71 -1.94 -21.80
C GLU A 41 3.61 -0.95 -20.62
N LEU A 42 4.70 -0.24 -20.32
CA LEU A 42 4.73 0.79 -19.28
C LEU A 42 3.72 1.91 -19.55
N MET A 43 3.64 2.39 -20.79
CA MET A 43 2.68 3.43 -21.18
C MET A 43 1.24 2.95 -21.09
N ARG A 44 0.96 1.72 -21.52
CA ARG A 44 -0.38 1.15 -21.46
C ARG A 44 -0.87 1.13 -20.01
N GLU A 45 -0.08 0.56 -19.10
CA GLU A 45 -0.45 0.50 -17.69
C GLU A 45 -0.56 1.89 -17.05
N ALA A 46 0.34 2.82 -17.37
CA ALA A 46 0.26 4.19 -16.85
C ALA A 46 -1.01 4.91 -17.32
N VAL A 47 -1.43 4.70 -18.57
CA VAL A 47 -2.66 5.27 -19.13
C VAL A 47 -3.89 4.60 -18.53
N GLU A 48 -3.90 3.27 -18.43
CA GLU A 48 -5.00 2.52 -17.78
C GLU A 48 -5.18 2.97 -16.33
N ASN A 49 -4.09 3.09 -15.57
CA ASN A 49 -4.15 3.60 -14.19
C ASN A 49 -4.69 5.03 -14.13
N LEU A 50 -4.27 5.91 -15.04
CA LEU A 50 -4.77 7.28 -15.09
C LEU A 50 -6.26 7.34 -15.50
N LEU A 51 -6.69 6.52 -16.46
CA LEU A 51 -8.10 6.44 -16.85
C LEU A 51 -8.96 5.91 -15.70
N ASN A 52 -8.47 4.91 -14.96
CA ASN A 52 -9.14 4.44 -13.74
C ASN A 52 -9.26 5.54 -12.68
N GLU A 53 -8.23 6.38 -12.51
CA GLU A 53 -8.31 7.55 -11.62
C GLU A 53 -9.36 8.57 -12.08
N LEU A 54 -9.60 8.68 -13.39
CA LEU A 54 -10.54 9.64 -13.99
C LEU A 54 -11.97 9.10 -14.11
N ASP A 55 -12.16 7.78 -14.21
CA ASP A 55 -13.46 7.11 -14.32
C ASP A 55 -14.14 6.85 -12.96
N PHE A 56 -13.52 7.27 -11.85
CA PHE A 56 -14.25 7.39 -10.59
C PHE A 56 -15.36 8.46 -10.78
N PRO A 57 -16.64 8.13 -10.52
CA PRO A 57 -17.68 9.13 -10.56
C PRO A 57 -17.30 10.27 -9.62
N GLU A 58 -17.39 11.50 -10.13
CA GLU A 58 -17.21 12.71 -9.33
C GLU A 58 -18.07 12.56 -8.07
N ALA A 59 -17.44 12.67 -6.89
CA ALA A 59 -18.14 12.47 -5.62
C ALA A 59 -19.42 13.31 -5.63
N PRO A 60 -20.58 12.75 -5.25
CA PRO A 60 -21.84 13.49 -5.29
C PRO A 60 -21.66 14.81 -4.56
N ALA A 61 -22.16 15.89 -5.17
CA ALA A 61 -21.95 17.24 -4.67
C ALA A 61 -22.24 17.29 -3.17
N GLU A 62 -21.23 17.64 -2.38
CA GLU A 62 -21.34 17.77 -0.94
C GLU A 62 -22.60 18.59 -0.59
N PRO A 63 -23.47 18.11 0.31
CA PRO A 63 -24.60 18.89 0.77
C PRO A 63 -24.08 20.24 1.27
N ALA A 64 -24.77 21.33 0.94
CA ALA A 64 -24.31 22.71 1.12
C ALA A 64 -23.88 23.07 2.57
N LEU A 65 -24.23 22.25 3.55
CA LEU A 65 -23.81 22.36 4.95
C LEU A 65 -22.35 21.94 5.22
N ALA A 66 -21.74 21.08 4.38
CA ALA A 66 -20.32 20.72 4.51
C ALA A 66 -19.38 21.80 3.95
N ARG A 67 -19.85 22.59 2.97
CA ARG A 67 -19.08 23.69 2.35
C ARG A 67 -18.79 24.86 3.29
N GLU A 68 -19.54 25.01 4.39
CA GLU A 68 -19.32 26.10 5.34
C GLU A 68 -18.21 25.79 6.37
N PHE A 69 -17.91 24.50 6.62
CA PHE A 69 -16.88 24.09 7.58
C PHE A 69 -15.51 23.78 6.96
N MET A 70 -15.38 23.74 5.63
CA MET A 70 -14.12 23.40 4.93
C MET A 70 -13.76 24.35 3.77
N ARG A 71 -13.94 25.67 3.95
CA ARG A 71 -13.32 26.66 3.05
C ARG A 71 -11.86 26.89 3.44
N LEU A 72 -10.96 26.06 2.91
CA LEU A 72 -9.56 26.47 2.76
C LEU A 72 -9.45 27.44 1.57
N PRO A 73 -8.65 28.53 1.68
CA PRO A 73 -8.46 29.46 0.58
C PRO A 73 -7.83 28.75 -0.63
N PRO A 74 -8.14 29.18 -1.87
CA PRO A 74 -7.56 28.58 -3.07
C PRO A 74 -6.04 28.75 -3.06
N ALA A 75 -5.32 27.62 -3.21
CA ALA A 75 -3.87 27.62 -3.30
C ALA A 75 -3.40 28.32 -4.59
N PRO A 76 -2.32 29.11 -4.54
CA PRO A 76 -1.74 29.71 -5.74
C PRO A 76 -1.17 28.62 -6.65
N VAL A 77 -1.35 28.80 -7.97
CA VAL A 77 -0.67 28.00 -8.99
C VAL A 77 0.80 28.42 -9.00
N TYR A 78 1.68 27.58 -8.44
CA TYR A 78 3.13 27.82 -8.47
C TYR A 78 3.80 27.13 -9.67
N GLU A 79 4.46 27.94 -10.50
CA GLU A 79 5.42 27.51 -11.51
C GLU A 79 6.65 26.88 -10.85
N GLN A 80 7.03 25.69 -11.34
CA GLN A 80 8.32 24.99 -11.15
C GLN A 80 8.96 25.09 -9.74
N ALA A 81 8.55 24.19 -8.85
CA ALA A 81 9.14 24.04 -7.52
C ALA A 81 10.59 23.52 -7.57
N VAL A 82 11.50 24.34 -7.03
CA VAL A 82 12.79 23.93 -6.46
C VAL A 82 12.50 22.88 -5.37
N HIS A 83 13.33 21.83 -5.26
CA HIS A 83 13.21 20.86 -4.17
C HIS A 83 13.19 21.59 -2.82
N PRO A 84 12.09 21.54 -2.05
CA PRO A 84 12.05 22.18 -0.75
C PRO A 84 13.11 21.53 0.15
N MET A 85 13.88 22.35 0.86
CA MET A 85 14.77 21.86 1.92
C MET A 85 13.91 21.22 3.03
N LEU A 86 14.48 20.28 3.78
CA LEU A 86 13.85 19.61 4.93
C LEU A 86 13.16 20.56 5.93
N ASP A 87 13.54 21.84 5.94
CA ASP A 87 12.96 22.90 6.77
C ASP A 87 11.57 23.38 6.32
N GLU A 88 11.10 23.01 5.12
CA GLU A 88 9.77 23.35 4.60
C GLU A 88 8.76 22.18 4.69
N VAL A 89 9.16 21.03 5.24
CA VAL A 89 8.21 19.96 5.60
C VAL A 89 7.20 20.56 6.59
N PRO A 90 5.87 20.43 6.37
CA PRO A 90 4.86 21.15 7.14
C PRO A 90 5.12 21.03 8.64
N GLY A 91 5.60 22.14 9.22
CA GLY A 91 6.07 22.22 10.59
C GLY A 91 4.98 21.77 11.57
N GLY A 92 5.35 20.94 12.54
CA GLY A 92 4.39 20.50 13.56
C GLY A 92 4.75 19.24 14.33
N LEU A 93 5.77 18.48 13.92
CA LEU A 93 6.17 17.28 14.68
C LEU A 93 6.84 17.67 16.01
N PRO A 94 6.49 17.01 17.13
CA PRO A 94 7.18 17.21 18.39
C PRO A 94 8.66 16.76 18.28
N PRO A 95 9.57 17.32 19.10
CA PRO A 95 11.01 17.02 19.00
C PRO A 95 11.35 15.53 19.07
N TRP A 96 10.73 14.80 20.01
CA TRP A 96 10.96 13.36 20.19
C TRP A 96 10.65 12.55 18.92
N GLU A 97 9.62 12.96 18.18
CA GLU A 97 9.20 12.24 16.97
C GLU A 97 10.14 12.53 15.80
N ARG A 98 10.67 13.76 15.71
CA ARG A 98 11.71 14.07 14.70
C ARG A 98 12.99 13.30 14.97
N GLU A 99 13.40 13.22 16.24
CA GLU A 99 14.58 12.45 16.65
C GLU A 99 14.45 10.98 16.26
N GLU A 100 13.29 10.36 16.54
CA GLU A 100 13.02 8.98 16.13
C GLU A 100 12.99 8.77 14.61
N LEU A 101 12.43 9.72 13.86
CA LEU A 101 12.22 9.58 12.42
C LEU A 101 13.43 10.04 11.57
N THR A 102 14.45 10.64 12.17
CA THR A 102 15.66 11.07 11.47
C THR A 102 16.52 9.86 11.09
N LEU A 103 16.91 9.76 9.82
CA LEU A 103 17.60 8.57 9.31
C LEU A 103 19.06 8.83 8.94
N ALA A 104 19.97 8.19 9.67
CA ALA A 104 21.39 8.19 9.33
C ALA A 104 21.69 7.30 8.12
N ASP A 105 21.15 6.08 8.12
CA ASP A 105 21.34 5.04 7.12
C ASP A 105 20.09 4.13 7.00
N LEU A 106 20.21 3.03 6.24
CA LEU A 106 19.13 2.07 6.07
C LEU A 106 18.80 1.31 7.37
N ALA A 107 19.76 1.09 8.27
CA ALA A 107 19.50 0.42 9.54
C ALA A 107 18.59 1.27 10.45
N GLY A 108 18.64 2.60 10.32
CA GLY A 108 17.70 3.51 10.98
C GLY A 108 16.22 3.33 10.56
N THR A 109 15.94 2.55 9.51
CA THR A 109 14.56 2.21 9.12
C THR A 109 13.99 1.03 9.91
N ALA A 110 14.74 0.42 10.83
CA ALA A 110 14.22 -0.66 11.65
C ALA A 110 13.08 -0.18 12.57
N LEU A 111 11.95 -0.87 12.51
CA LEU A 111 10.82 -0.71 13.39
C LEU A 111 11.09 -1.48 14.68
N LEU A 112 11.31 -0.74 15.77
CA LEU A 112 11.52 -1.32 17.10
C LEU A 112 10.20 -1.35 17.86
N VAL A 113 10.01 -2.41 18.65
CA VAL A 113 8.86 -2.51 19.56
C VAL A 113 8.87 -1.32 20.53
N PRO A 114 7.76 -0.57 20.65
CA PRO A 114 7.66 0.50 21.64
C PRO A 114 7.92 0.00 23.07
N GLU A 115 8.63 0.81 23.87
CA GLU A 115 8.96 0.47 25.26
C GLU A 115 7.71 0.25 26.13
N HIS A 116 6.61 0.93 25.80
CA HIS A 116 5.35 0.86 26.53
C HIS A 116 4.28 0.23 25.64
N LYS A 117 3.54 -0.73 26.21
CA LYS A 117 2.35 -1.29 25.57
C LYS A 117 1.31 -0.17 25.41
N PRO A 118 0.73 0.04 24.21
CA PRO A 118 -0.29 1.05 24.00
C PRO A 118 -1.57 0.72 24.77
N LYS A 119 -2.39 1.73 25.00
CA LYS A 119 -3.77 1.59 25.41
C LYS A 119 -4.54 0.85 24.32
N ILE A 120 -5.15 -0.26 24.71
CA ILE A 120 -5.98 -1.08 23.81
C ILE A 120 -7.45 -0.73 24.06
N PRO A 121 -8.23 -0.44 23.00
CA PRO A 121 -9.66 -0.23 23.15
C PRO A 121 -10.33 -1.49 23.72
N THR A 122 -11.26 -1.28 24.64
CA THR A 122 -11.98 -2.34 25.37
C THR A 122 -13.23 -2.83 24.63
N GLY A 123 -13.68 -2.10 23.61
CA GLY A 123 -14.77 -2.47 22.72
C GLY A 123 -14.59 -1.89 21.31
N GLY A 124 -15.61 -2.05 20.47
CA GLY A 124 -15.66 -1.44 19.14
C GLY A 124 -15.10 -2.34 18.03
N GLN A 125 -15.92 -2.56 17.00
CA GLN A 125 -15.49 -3.09 15.71
C GLN A 125 -16.17 -2.25 14.63
N ALA A 126 -15.36 -1.61 13.79
CA ALA A 126 -15.87 -1.11 12.52
C ALA A 126 -15.90 -2.30 11.56
N PRO A 127 -17.09 -2.76 11.12
CA PRO A 127 -17.19 -3.88 10.20
C PRO A 127 -16.35 -3.61 8.94
N MET A 128 -15.62 -4.64 8.54
CA MET A 128 -14.80 -4.70 7.34
C MET A 128 -15.41 -5.72 6.39
N PRO A 129 -15.51 -5.42 5.08
CA PRO A 129 -15.75 -6.45 4.08
C PRO A 129 -14.64 -7.51 4.13
N ASP A 130 -15.03 -8.79 4.06
CA ASP A 130 -14.08 -9.90 3.96
C ASP A 130 -13.61 -10.05 2.51
N GLU A 131 -12.81 -9.07 2.06
CA GLU A 131 -12.30 -8.97 0.70
C GLU A 131 -10.78 -8.82 0.69
N PRO A 132 -10.08 -9.33 -0.34
CA PRO A 132 -8.65 -9.12 -0.50
C PRO A 132 -8.35 -7.62 -0.54
N LEU A 133 -7.16 -7.21 -0.07
CA LEU A 133 -6.78 -5.81 -0.18
C LEU A 133 -6.77 -5.36 -1.65
N LEU A 134 -7.67 -4.43 -1.95
CA LEU A 134 -7.85 -3.86 -3.28
C LEU A 134 -6.91 -2.66 -3.50
N GLY A 135 -6.57 -2.42 -4.76
CA GLY A 135 -5.93 -1.18 -5.21
C GLY A 135 -4.40 -1.16 -5.13
N LEU A 136 -3.83 0.04 -5.03
CA LEU A 136 -2.38 0.30 -5.13
C LEU A 136 -1.59 -0.07 -3.86
N HIS A 137 -2.15 -0.90 -2.98
CA HIS A 137 -1.45 -1.44 -1.82
C HIS A 137 -0.36 -2.42 -2.26
N ASN A 138 0.82 -1.87 -2.54
CA ASN A 138 1.94 -2.58 -3.14
C ASN A 138 3.14 -2.72 -2.19
N ARG A 139 3.01 -2.22 -0.95
CA ARG A 139 4.00 -2.34 0.12
C ARG A 139 3.32 -2.49 1.48
N ASP A 140 3.81 -3.42 2.29
CA ASP A 140 3.31 -3.64 3.65
C ASP A 140 4.04 -2.80 4.70
N TYR A 141 5.33 -2.50 4.49
CA TYR A 141 6.12 -1.71 5.43
C TYR A 141 5.47 -0.36 5.81
N PRO A 142 4.92 0.47 4.90
CA PRO A 142 4.27 1.73 5.26
C PRO A 142 3.08 1.56 6.20
N SER A 143 2.31 0.49 6.06
CA SER A 143 1.21 0.17 6.98
C SER A 143 1.72 -0.24 8.34
N ILE A 144 2.72 -1.12 8.40
CA ILE A 144 3.32 -1.56 9.67
C ILE A 144 4.00 -0.38 10.37
N TRP A 145 4.66 0.51 9.62
CA TRP A 145 5.20 1.78 10.13
C TRP A 145 4.10 2.67 10.73
N ALA A 146 2.96 2.81 10.04
CA ALA A 146 1.83 3.59 10.54
C ALA A 146 1.19 2.97 11.79
N LEU A 147 1.17 1.65 11.89
CA LEU A 147 0.75 0.91 13.08
C LEU A 147 1.69 1.18 14.27
N HIS A 148 3.01 1.18 14.05
CA HIS A 148 3.99 1.59 15.07
C HIS A 148 3.77 3.04 15.54
N ARG A 149 3.44 3.97 14.63
CA ARG A 149 3.11 5.35 15.02
C ARG A 149 1.88 5.40 15.90
N LEU A 150 0.81 4.66 15.56
CA LEU A 150 -0.38 4.59 16.42
C LEU A 150 -0.04 4.05 17.81
N ALA A 151 0.83 3.04 17.90
CA ALA A 151 1.26 2.48 19.18
C ALA A 151 2.02 3.52 20.03
N ARG A 152 2.83 4.38 19.41
CA ARG A 152 3.48 5.50 20.12
C ARG A 152 2.46 6.56 20.56
N TYR A 153 1.49 6.90 19.72
CA TYR A 153 0.51 7.94 20.06
C TYR A 153 -0.50 7.50 21.11
N THR A 154 -0.72 6.19 21.24
CA THR A 154 -1.67 5.61 22.19
C THR A 154 -0.99 5.03 23.44
N ALA A 155 0.25 5.42 23.73
CA ALA A 155 0.96 4.95 24.92
C ALA A 155 0.23 5.31 26.24
N ASP A 156 -0.35 6.51 26.30
CA ASP A 156 -1.03 7.01 27.50
C ASP A 156 -2.56 6.85 27.43
N ASP A 157 -3.18 7.19 26.28
CA ASP A 157 -4.62 7.10 26.06
C ASP A 157 -4.96 6.87 24.59
N LEU A 158 -6.21 6.51 24.27
CA LEU A 158 -6.69 6.45 22.90
C LEU A 158 -6.73 7.85 22.27
N ILE A 159 -6.57 7.91 20.95
CA ILE A 159 -6.66 9.18 20.19
C ILE A 159 -7.80 9.12 19.18
N GLY A 160 -8.35 10.26 18.76
CA GLY A 160 -9.38 10.26 17.72
C GLY A 160 -8.84 9.76 16.37
N PHE A 161 -9.64 9.02 15.59
CA PHE A 161 -9.17 8.50 14.30
C PHE A 161 -8.69 9.58 13.32
N ASN A 162 -9.38 10.73 13.26
CA ASN A 162 -8.94 11.85 12.42
C ASN A 162 -7.62 12.47 12.92
N GLU A 163 -7.43 12.55 14.24
CA GLU A 163 -6.17 13.00 14.83
C GLU A 163 -5.03 12.04 14.47
N TYR A 164 -5.29 10.72 14.54
CA TYR A 164 -4.34 9.71 14.10
C TYR A 164 -3.92 9.92 12.64
N LEU A 165 -4.89 10.05 11.72
CA LEU A 165 -4.60 10.29 10.31
C LEU A 165 -3.74 11.55 10.13
N GLU A 166 -4.10 12.65 10.77
CA GLU A 166 -3.36 13.92 10.69
C GLU A 166 -1.92 13.77 11.18
N ARG A 167 -1.72 13.21 12.37
CA ARG A 167 -0.39 13.03 12.98
C ARG A 167 0.48 12.07 12.18
N ALA A 168 -0.06 10.91 11.81
CA ALA A 168 0.66 9.93 11.01
C ALA A 168 1.03 10.49 9.63
N THR A 169 0.16 11.28 9.00
CA THR A 169 0.45 11.91 7.69
C THR A 169 1.57 12.95 7.80
N LYS A 170 1.57 13.80 8.83
CA LYS A 170 2.67 14.74 9.10
C LYS A 170 4.00 14.01 9.33
N ALA A 171 3.96 12.93 10.12
CA ALA A 171 5.12 12.08 10.36
C ALA A 171 5.61 11.40 9.07
N ALA A 172 4.70 10.96 8.21
CA ALA A 172 5.01 10.30 6.94
C ALA A 172 5.67 11.25 5.93
N TRP A 173 5.30 12.54 5.91
CA TRP A 173 6.00 13.55 5.11
C TRP A 173 7.45 13.73 5.54
N TYR A 174 7.68 13.87 6.85
CA TYR A 174 9.03 14.01 7.39
C TYR A 174 9.86 12.77 7.09
N TYR A 175 9.32 11.59 7.39
CA TYR A 175 9.99 10.32 7.14
C TYR A 175 10.24 10.09 5.63
N GLY A 176 9.27 10.42 4.76
CA GLY A 176 9.42 10.37 3.32
C GLY A 176 10.58 11.22 2.80
N ALA A 177 10.78 12.42 3.35
CA ALA A 177 11.92 13.28 3.00
C ALA A 177 13.26 12.70 3.49
N GLN A 178 13.29 12.04 4.66
CA GLN A 178 14.46 11.31 5.15
C GLN A 178 14.80 10.12 4.24
N LEU A 179 13.79 9.37 3.80
CA LEU A 179 13.94 8.26 2.86
C LEU A 179 14.41 8.74 1.48
N GLU A 180 13.89 9.87 0.97
CA GLU A 180 14.38 10.45 -0.29
C GLU A 180 15.86 10.85 -0.19
N SER A 181 16.27 11.39 0.96
CA SER A 181 17.67 11.70 1.25
C SER A 181 18.55 10.44 1.32
N LEU A 182 18.01 9.30 1.76
CA LEU A 182 18.71 8.01 1.69
C LEU A 182 18.78 7.48 0.25
N ASP A 183 17.69 7.50 -0.50
CA ASP A 183 17.61 7.09 -1.92
C ASP A 183 18.67 7.84 -2.76
N GLN A 184 18.89 9.13 -2.47
CA GLN A 184 19.89 9.95 -3.18
C GLN A 184 21.35 9.60 -2.81
N ARG A 185 21.58 9.19 -1.56
CA ARG A 185 22.91 8.82 -1.04
C ARG A 185 23.32 7.43 -1.51
N ASP A 186 22.41 6.46 -1.49
CA ASP A 186 22.71 5.08 -1.88
C ASP A 186 22.54 4.84 -3.39
N ARG A 187 23.50 5.37 -4.16
CA ARG A 187 23.52 5.22 -5.63
C ARG A 187 23.81 3.79 -6.11
N ARG A 188 24.17 2.86 -5.21
CA ARG A 188 24.61 1.50 -5.57
C ARG A 188 23.45 0.61 -6.00
N ASP A 189 22.25 0.86 -5.50
CA ASP A 189 21.04 0.12 -5.89
C ASP A 189 19.86 1.05 -6.20
N ARG A 190 19.98 1.78 -7.32
CA ARG A 190 18.89 2.66 -7.85
C ARG A 190 17.58 1.92 -8.15
N SER A 191 17.54 0.59 -8.01
CA SER A 191 16.32 -0.20 -8.23
C SER A 191 15.42 -0.24 -6.99
N ARG A 192 15.95 0.02 -5.79
CA ARG A 192 15.18 0.15 -4.56
C ARG A 192 14.67 1.58 -4.43
N LYS A 193 13.35 1.76 -4.46
CA LYS A 193 12.70 3.03 -4.14
C LYS A 193 12.14 2.91 -2.73
N LEU A 194 12.78 3.57 -1.76
CA LEU A 194 12.40 3.47 -0.35
C LEU A 194 11.12 4.26 -0.05
N THR A 195 10.87 5.31 -0.82
CA THR A 195 9.73 6.25 -0.69
C THR A 195 8.39 5.72 -1.18
N ILE A 196 8.23 4.43 -1.47
CA ILE A 196 6.95 3.89 -1.98
C ILE A 196 5.86 4.05 -0.90
N LEU A 197 4.71 4.61 -1.29
CA LEU A 197 3.56 5.01 -0.46
C LEU A 197 3.81 6.10 0.60
N PHE A 198 5.06 6.46 0.90
CA PHE A 198 5.33 7.65 1.71
C PHE A 198 5.13 8.92 0.86
N PRO A 199 4.48 9.95 1.41
CA PRO A 199 4.25 11.18 0.67
C PRO A 199 5.55 11.97 0.52
N THR A 200 5.93 12.26 -0.74
CA THR A 200 7.11 13.09 -1.08
C THR A 200 6.83 14.14 -2.15
N ASN A 201 5.68 14.08 -2.82
CA ASN A 201 5.34 14.99 -3.92
C ASN A 201 4.59 16.24 -3.42
N THR A 202 5.33 17.25 -2.98
CA THR A 202 4.77 18.50 -2.45
C THR A 202 3.89 19.24 -3.48
N ALA A 203 4.17 19.11 -4.78
CA ALA A 203 3.36 19.69 -5.84
C ALA A 203 1.96 19.06 -5.97
N LYS A 204 1.76 17.85 -5.44
CA LYS A 204 0.46 17.14 -5.40
C LYS A 204 0.14 16.68 -3.98
N GLN A 205 0.39 17.54 -2.99
CA GLN A 205 0.28 17.20 -1.57
C GLN A 205 -1.05 16.50 -1.21
N PRO A 206 -2.25 17.01 -1.55
CA PRO A 206 -3.51 16.35 -1.16
C PRO A 206 -3.67 14.93 -1.73
N SER A 207 -3.14 14.67 -2.92
CA SER A 207 -3.18 13.35 -3.56
C SER A 207 -2.18 12.40 -2.90
N ALA A 208 -0.98 12.87 -2.55
CA ALA A 208 0.02 12.07 -1.85
C ALA A 208 -0.44 11.70 -0.44
N GLU A 209 -1.04 12.63 0.29
CA GLU A 209 -1.61 12.41 1.63
C GLU A 209 -2.75 11.40 1.58
N ARG A 210 -3.71 11.59 0.66
CA ARG A 210 -4.82 10.64 0.48
C ARG A 210 -4.33 9.26 0.10
N GLY A 211 -3.31 9.17 -0.78
CA GLY A 211 -2.69 7.90 -1.15
C GLY A 211 -2.09 7.18 0.07
N PHE A 212 -1.29 7.89 0.88
CA PHE A 212 -0.74 7.34 2.11
C PHE A 212 -1.86 6.90 3.09
N GLN A 213 -2.84 7.77 3.35
CA GLN A 213 -3.93 7.46 4.28
C GLN A 213 -4.73 6.24 3.83
N THR A 214 -5.18 6.20 2.57
CA THR A 214 -5.98 5.08 2.04
C THR A 214 -5.20 3.77 2.00
N PHE A 215 -3.96 3.79 1.51
CA PHE A 215 -3.21 2.57 1.22
C PHE A 215 -2.29 2.12 2.36
N ALA A 216 -1.85 3.01 3.26
CA ALA A 216 -1.04 2.61 4.41
C ALA A 216 -1.89 2.40 5.68
N ILE A 217 -2.94 3.20 5.88
CA ILE A 217 -3.75 3.16 7.11
C ILE A 217 -5.11 2.51 6.84
N GLY A 218 -5.92 3.17 6.02
CA GLY A 218 -7.32 2.87 5.81
C GLY A 218 -8.22 4.06 6.15
N GLY A 219 -9.52 3.82 6.12
CA GLY A 219 -10.52 4.86 6.32
C GLY A 219 -11.75 4.35 7.06
N LEU A 220 -12.57 5.30 7.48
CA LEU A 220 -13.88 5.06 8.06
C LEU A 220 -14.92 5.84 7.26
N ALA A 221 -16.03 5.19 6.94
CA ALA A 221 -17.17 5.81 6.28
C ALA A 221 -18.44 5.46 7.06
N ARG A 222 -19.46 6.33 7.01
CA ARG A 222 -20.80 5.97 7.47
C ARG A 222 -21.67 5.67 6.27
N SER A 223 -22.37 4.54 6.34
CA SER A 223 -23.42 4.22 5.37
C SER A 223 -24.51 5.28 5.44
N ASN A 224 -24.87 5.87 4.30
CA ASN A 224 -25.96 6.84 4.22
C ASN A 224 -27.32 6.22 4.59
N ASP A 225 -27.50 4.92 4.34
CA ASP A 225 -28.78 4.23 4.53
C ASP A 225 -28.97 3.75 5.97
N SER A 226 -27.91 3.22 6.58
CA SER A 226 -27.98 2.60 7.91
C SER A 226 -27.34 3.43 9.04
N GLY A 227 -26.56 4.45 8.70
CA GLY A 227 -25.72 5.19 9.66
C GLY A 227 -24.56 4.36 10.24
N ALA A 228 -24.47 3.08 9.87
CA ALA A 228 -23.44 2.16 10.35
C ALA A 228 -22.06 2.61 9.88
N LEU A 229 -21.10 2.56 10.79
CA LEU A 229 -19.70 2.79 10.48
C LEU A 229 -19.16 1.59 9.73
N THR A 230 -18.45 1.81 8.63
CA THR A 230 -17.71 0.79 7.89
C THR A 230 -16.25 1.21 7.81
N ALA A 231 -15.35 0.25 7.98
CA ALA A 231 -13.93 0.48 7.81
C ALA A 231 -13.47 0.05 6.41
N SER A 232 -12.28 0.50 6.03
CA SER A 232 -11.54 0.04 4.85
C SER A 232 -10.03 0.15 5.06
N GLY A 233 -9.26 -0.54 4.22
CA GLY A 233 -7.80 -0.44 4.19
C GLY A 233 -7.06 -1.46 5.08
N PRO A 234 -5.72 -1.47 5.00
CA PRO A 234 -4.89 -2.58 5.50
C PRO A 234 -4.97 -2.76 7.01
N LEU A 235 -4.89 -1.68 7.80
CA LEU A 235 -4.81 -1.85 9.25
C LEU A 235 -6.11 -2.39 9.86
N PHE A 236 -7.26 -2.05 9.28
CA PHE A 236 -8.54 -2.62 9.67
C PHE A 236 -8.73 -4.04 9.10
N ALA A 237 -8.37 -4.29 7.84
CA ALA A 237 -8.46 -5.62 7.22
C ALA A 237 -7.57 -6.65 7.94
N TRP A 238 -6.46 -6.20 8.50
CA TRP A 238 -5.57 -7.04 9.31
C TRP A 238 -6.05 -7.23 10.75
N GLY A 239 -7.17 -6.62 11.13
CA GLY A 239 -7.65 -6.57 12.51
C GLY A 239 -6.62 -5.98 13.47
N ALA A 240 -5.70 -5.14 12.98
CA ALA A 240 -4.60 -4.58 13.75
C ALA A 240 -5.00 -3.33 14.54
N ILE A 241 -5.99 -2.59 14.04
CA ILE A 241 -6.57 -1.42 14.72
C ILE A 241 -8.09 -1.57 14.81
N GLN A 242 -8.67 -0.85 15.76
CA GLN A 242 -10.13 -0.74 15.90
C GLN A 242 -10.52 0.65 16.40
N VAL A 243 -11.80 0.97 16.24
CA VAL A 243 -12.40 2.21 16.74
C VAL A 243 -13.58 1.93 17.65
N GLU A 244 -13.69 2.72 18.70
CA GLU A 244 -14.83 2.74 19.62
C GLU A 244 -15.76 3.89 19.23
N GLU A 245 -17.08 3.65 19.23
CA GLU A 245 -18.05 4.72 19.08
C GLU A 245 -18.32 5.35 20.46
N ALA A 246 -17.85 6.58 20.65
CA ALA A 246 -17.97 7.33 21.90
C ALA A 246 -18.73 8.64 21.66
N ALA A 247 -19.24 9.25 22.74
CA ALA A 247 -19.96 10.53 22.66
C ALA A 247 -19.11 11.65 22.03
N ASP A 248 -17.80 11.62 22.29
CA ASP A 248 -16.85 12.65 21.87
C ASP A 248 -16.09 12.28 20.58
N GLY A 249 -16.50 11.21 19.88
CA GLY A 249 -15.98 10.85 18.56
C GLY A 249 -15.66 9.37 18.39
N LEU A 250 -14.61 9.10 17.60
CA LEU A 250 -14.17 7.75 17.25
C LEU A 250 -12.74 7.53 17.77
N PRO A 251 -12.54 7.31 19.09
CA PRO A 251 -11.25 6.92 19.61
C PRO A 251 -10.77 5.63 18.93
N THR A 252 -9.50 5.63 18.53
CA THR A 252 -8.82 4.55 17.81
C THR A 252 -7.59 4.10 18.58
N GLY A 253 -7.27 2.82 18.46
CA GLY A 253 -6.09 2.22 19.04
C GLY A 253 -5.78 0.87 18.40
N LEU A 254 -4.68 0.26 18.83
CA LEU A 254 -4.33 -1.08 18.40
C LEU A 254 -5.27 -2.08 19.07
N THR A 255 -5.59 -3.16 18.35
CA THR A 255 -6.13 -4.36 18.96
C THR A 255 -5.01 -5.14 19.67
N GLU A 256 -5.35 -6.16 20.44
CA GLU A 256 -4.33 -7.10 20.95
C GLU A 256 -3.59 -7.80 19.81
N ASN A 257 -4.26 -8.09 18.69
CA ASN A 257 -3.64 -8.68 17.52
C ASN A 257 -2.66 -7.69 16.86
N GLY A 258 -3.03 -6.42 16.74
CA GLY A 258 -2.13 -5.38 16.23
C GLY A 258 -0.89 -5.19 17.10
N TRP A 259 -1.04 -5.26 18.43
CA TRP A 259 0.10 -5.21 19.33
C TRP A 259 1.00 -6.45 19.18
N ARG A 260 0.40 -7.65 19.09
CA ARG A 260 1.13 -8.89 18.80
C ARG A 260 1.90 -8.79 17.50
N LEU A 261 1.29 -8.24 16.45
CA LEU A 261 1.92 -8.06 15.13
C LEU A 261 3.18 -7.20 15.23
N ILE A 262 3.11 -6.06 15.91
CA ILE A 262 4.27 -5.19 16.18
C ILE A 262 5.38 -5.98 16.89
N CYS A 263 5.04 -6.72 17.94
CA CYS A 263 6.01 -7.49 18.71
C CYS A 263 6.69 -8.59 17.89
N GLU A 264 5.93 -9.29 17.03
CA GLU A 264 6.46 -10.37 16.20
C GLU A 264 7.35 -9.83 15.06
N LEU A 265 7.10 -8.60 14.61
CA LEU A 265 7.86 -7.96 13.52
C LEU A 265 8.96 -7.00 14.01
N ASP A 266 9.41 -7.15 15.26
CA ASP A 266 10.53 -6.39 15.81
C ASP A 266 11.77 -6.46 14.89
N GLY A 267 12.31 -5.29 14.55
CA GLY A 267 13.45 -5.13 13.66
C GLY A 267 13.11 -5.17 12.17
N LEU A 268 11.84 -5.19 11.76
CA LEU A 268 11.44 -5.02 10.36
C LEU A 268 11.98 -3.69 9.82
N SER A 269 12.68 -3.71 8.69
CA SER A 269 13.31 -2.50 8.11
C SER A 269 13.10 -2.45 6.61
N LEU A 270 13.53 -1.38 5.95
CA LEU A 270 13.51 -1.27 4.49
C LEU A 270 14.70 -1.96 3.81
N ASP A 271 15.47 -2.80 4.52
CA ASP A 271 16.47 -3.66 3.90
C ASP A 271 15.81 -4.88 3.25
N LEU A 272 15.47 -4.72 1.96
CA LEU A 272 14.72 -5.71 1.20
C LEU A 272 15.61 -6.77 0.53
N PRO A 273 15.10 -8.00 0.33
CA PRO A 273 13.83 -8.49 0.85
C PRO A 273 13.86 -8.68 2.37
N HIS A 274 12.69 -8.62 3.01
CA HIS A 274 12.57 -8.81 4.46
C HIS A 274 13.12 -10.18 4.89
N PRO A 275 13.69 -10.28 6.10
CA PRO A 275 14.23 -11.54 6.61
C PRO A 275 13.19 -12.68 6.56
N PRO A 276 13.55 -13.90 6.12
CA PRO A 276 12.61 -15.03 6.01
C PRO A 276 11.88 -15.38 7.31
N ARG A 277 12.49 -15.10 8.47
CA ARG A 277 11.83 -15.24 9.77
C ARG A 277 10.62 -14.31 9.87
N LEU A 278 10.80 -13.02 9.58
CA LEU A 278 9.74 -12.02 9.67
C LEU A 278 8.64 -12.29 8.64
N ALA A 279 9.01 -12.69 7.42
CA ALA A 279 8.06 -13.11 6.40
C ALA A 279 7.16 -14.26 6.89
N ARG A 280 7.73 -15.28 7.55
CA ARG A 280 6.92 -16.38 8.11
C ARG A 280 5.99 -15.94 9.23
N LEU A 281 6.43 -15.03 10.10
CA LEU A 281 5.59 -14.49 11.18
C LEU A 281 4.42 -13.69 10.60
N PHE A 282 4.69 -12.77 9.66
CA PHE A 282 3.66 -11.98 9.01
C PHE A 282 2.64 -12.85 8.26
N MET A 283 3.10 -13.84 7.50
CA MET A 283 2.20 -14.74 6.77
C MET A 283 1.35 -15.61 7.70
N SER A 284 1.90 -16.02 8.84
CA SER A 284 1.13 -16.76 9.87
C SER A 284 0.08 -15.85 10.50
N TYR A 285 0.43 -14.59 10.78
CA TYR A 285 -0.50 -13.59 11.27
C TYR A 285 -1.65 -13.35 10.28
N LEU A 286 -1.36 -13.17 8.99
CA LEU A 286 -2.40 -12.97 7.98
C LEU A 286 -3.31 -14.19 7.86
N ALA A 287 -2.76 -15.40 7.89
CA ALA A 287 -3.57 -16.62 7.86
C ALA A 287 -4.53 -16.73 9.06
N GLU A 288 -4.15 -16.21 10.22
CA GLU A 288 -4.96 -16.23 11.45
C GLU A 288 -5.98 -15.07 11.51
N HIS A 289 -5.59 -13.86 11.09
CA HIS A 289 -6.35 -12.64 11.37
C HIS A 289 -6.84 -11.89 10.13
N ALA A 290 -6.36 -12.23 8.94
CA ALA A 290 -6.68 -11.55 7.68
C ALA A 290 -6.81 -12.56 6.52
N PRO A 291 -7.73 -13.55 6.61
CA PRO A 291 -7.79 -14.68 5.70
C PRO A 291 -7.99 -14.28 4.23
N ALA A 292 -8.71 -13.19 3.94
CA ALA A 292 -8.87 -12.68 2.58
C ALA A 292 -7.56 -12.10 2.00
N ASP A 293 -6.73 -11.46 2.83
CA ASP A 293 -5.42 -10.95 2.40
C ASP A 293 -4.40 -12.10 2.26
N TRP A 294 -4.44 -13.05 3.19
CA TRP A 294 -3.69 -14.31 3.08
C TRP A 294 -4.04 -15.09 1.81
N TRP A 295 -5.32 -15.14 1.44
CA TRP A 295 -5.77 -15.76 0.21
C TRP A 295 -5.05 -15.18 -1.01
N GLY A 296 -4.87 -13.86 -1.09
CA GLY A 296 -4.23 -13.24 -2.24
C GLY A 296 -2.75 -13.61 -2.40
N PHE A 297 -2.02 -13.73 -1.28
CA PHE A 297 -0.67 -14.30 -1.29
C PHE A 297 -0.69 -15.76 -1.72
N GLY A 298 -1.57 -16.58 -1.12
CA GLY A 298 -1.72 -17.99 -1.47
C GLY A 298 -1.99 -18.19 -2.96
N HIS A 299 -2.95 -17.46 -3.50
CA HIS A 299 -3.34 -17.51 -4.92
C HIS A 299 -2.17 -17.13 -5.83
N LEU A 300 -1.45 -16.05 -5.51
CA LEU A 300 -0.28 -15.65 -6.26
C LEU A 300 0.82 -16.72 -6.24
N LEU A 301 1.12 -17.33 -5.09
CA LEU A 301 2.17 -18.34 -5.00
C LEU A 301 1.84 -19.58 -5.84
N HIS A 302 0.58 -20.02 -5.83
CA HIS A 302 0.12 -21.09 -6.73
C HIS A 302 0.22 -20.65 -8.19
N ALA A 303 -0.15 -19.41 -8.51
CA ALA A 303 -0.02 -18.88 -9.86
C ALA A 303 1.44 -18.89 -10.34
N VAL A 304 2.37 -18.45 -9.50
CA VAL A 304 3.79 -18.29 -9.82
C VAL A 304 4.56 -19.62 -9.87
N ALA A 305 4.03 -20.68 -9.26
CA ALA A 305 4.64 -22.01 -9.28
C ALA A 305 4.92 -22.53 -10.71
N ASP A 306 4.06 -22.21 -11.67
CA ASP A 306 4.20 -22.58 -13.09
C ASP A 306 5.11 -21.65 -13.90
N ARG A 307 5.75 -20.68 -13.24
CA ARG A 307 6.56 -19.63 -13.86
C ARG A 307 5.81 -18.84 -14.94
N PRO A 308 4.66 -18.23 -14.61
CA PRO A 308 3.82 -17.53 -15.56
C PRO A 308 4.49 -16.24 -16.04
N SER A 309 4.02 -15.74 -17.19
CA SER A 309 4.17 -14.34 -17.58
C SER A 309 3.24 -13.43 -16.75
N ARG A 310 3.37 -12.12 -16.93
CA ARG A 310 2.48 -11.12 -16.31
C ARG A 310 1.02 -11.30 -16.69
N ASP A 311 0.74 -11.39 -17.98
CA ASP A 311 -0.64 -11.55 -18.47
C ASP A 311 -1.26 -12.86 -18.02
N GLU A 312 -0.45 -13.91 -17.82
CA GLU A 312 -0.90 -15.18 -17.25
C GLU A 312 -1.31 -15.04 -15.78
N VAL A 313 -0.56 -14.28 -14.96
CA VAL A 313 -0.96 -14.02 -13.56
C VAL A 313 -2.24 -13.19 -13.50
N VAL A 314 -2.33 -12.12 -14.29
CA VAL A 314 -3.53 -11.25 -14.30
C VAL A 314 -4.78 -12.03 -14.67
N ARG A 315 -4.71 -12.87 -15.72
CA ARG A 315 -5.83 -13.75 -16.11
C ARG A 315 -6.23 -14.72 -15.00
N ARG A 316 -5.28 -15.27 -14.24
CA ARG A 316 -5.57 -16.16 -13.10
C ARG A 316 -6.28 -15.41 -11.96
N PHE A 317 -5.94 -14.15 -11.70
CA PHE A 317 -6.68 -13.32 -10.74
C PHE A 317 -8.09 -12.98 -11.25
N HIS A 318 -8.23 -12.61 -12.52
CA HIS A 318 -9.53 -12.32 -13.12
C HIS A 318 -10.47 -13.54 -13.08
N SER A 319 -9.95 -14.75 -13.34
CA SER A 319 -10.76 -15.98 -13.31
C SER A 319 -11.33 -16.35 -11.94
N PHE A 320 -10.83 -15.75 -10.87
CA PHE A 320 -11.28 -16.05 -9.51
C PHE A 320 -12.53 -15.28 -9.11
N HIS A 321 -12.70 -14.06 -9.62
CA HIS A 321 -13.82 -13.21 -9.26
C HIS A 321 -14.41 -12.58 -10.53
N GLU A 322 -15.48 -13.19 -11.06
CA GLU A 322 -16.13 -12.79 -12.32
C GLU A 322 -16.63 -11.34 -12.32
N GLY A 323 -16.85 -10.75 -11.13
CA GLY A 323 -17.23 -9.35 -10.98
C GLY A 323 -16.09 -8.34 -11.09
N TRP A 324 -14.82 -8.78 -11.16
CA TRP A 324 -13.70 -7.87 -11.32
C TRP A 324 -13.52 -7.44 -12.78
N SER A 325 -13.23 -6.16 -12.98
CA SER A 325 -12.72 -5.69 -14.26
C SER A 325 -11.28 -6.16 -14.49
N ASP A 326 -10.82 -6.16 -15.75
CA ASP A 326 -9.41 -6.43 -16.10
C ASP A 326 -8.45 -5.50 -15.34
N ALA A 327 -8.82 -4.23 -15.19
CA ALA A 327 -8.05 -3.24 -14.44
C ALA A 327 -7.95 -3.59 -12.95
N THR A 328 -9.06 -4.00 -12.34
CA THR A 328 -9.11 -4.44 -10.94
C THR A 328 -8.23 -5.67 -10.74
N ALA A 329 -8.38 -6.69 -11.58
CA ALA A 329 -7.58 -7.91 -11.50
C ALA A 329 -6.09 -7.63 -11.70
N SER A 330 -5.74 -6.74 -12.63
CA SER A 330 -4.36 -6.30 -12.87
C SER A 330 -3.77 -5.60 -11.65
N SER A 331 -4.49 -4.63 -11.09
CA SER A 331 -4.06 -3.86 -9.91
C SER A 331 -3.81 -4.77 -8.71
N ILE A 332 -4.75 -5.67 -8.42
CA ILE A 332 -4.62 -6.65 -7.32
C ILE A 332 -3.42 -7.57 -7.55
N ALA A 333 -3.28 -8.15 -8.74
CA ALA A 333 -2.16 -9.03 -9.07
C ALA A 333 -0.82 -8.32 -8.88
N GLN A 334 -0.69 -7.07 -9.35
CA GLN A 334 0.54 -6.30 -9.16
C GLN A 334 0.81 -5.95 -7.70
N GLY A 335 -0.23 -5.64 -6.92
CA GLY A 335 -0.13 -5.41 -5.47
C GLY A 335 0.49 -6.62 -4.76
N TYR A 336 -0.09 -7.80 -4.95
CA TYR A 336 0.45 -9.03 -4.34
C TYR A 336 1.83 -9.41 -4.87
N ILE A 337 2.15 -9.17 -6.14
CA ILE A 337 3.50 -9.38 -6.68
C ILE A 337 4.51 -8.47 -5.96
N ALA A 338 4.19 -7.19 -5.81
CA ALA A 338 5.07 -6.21 -5.19
C ALA A 338 5.31 -6.52 -3.71
N ARG A 339 4.25 -6.88 -2.97
CA ARG A 339 4.32 -7.32 -1.57
C ARG A 339 5.05 -8.66 -1.44
N SER A 340 4.81 -9.62 -2.32
CA SER A 340 5.53 -10.90 -2.29
C SER A 340 7.03 -10.75 -2.56
N ARG A 341 7.43 -9.77 -3.36
CA ARG A 341 8.85 -9.41 -3.54
C ARG A 341 9.44 -8.75 -2.30
N GLU A 342 8.67 -7.87 -1.65
CA GLU A 342 9.05 -7.24 -0.39
C GLU A 342 9.34 -8.29 0.69
N TRP A 343 8.48 -9.29 0.83
CA TRP A 343 8.66 -10.42 1.76
C TRP A 343 9.61 -11.53 1.26
N GLY A 344 10.25 -11.35 0.11
CA GLY A 344 11.20 -12.32 -0.44
C GLY A 344 10.58 -13.67 -0.81
N LEU A 345 9.30 -13.70 -1.19
CA LEU A 345 8.58 -14.90 -1.64
C LEU A 345 8.66 -15.09 -3.17
N VAL A 346 8.73 -13.98 -3.90
CA VAL A 346 8.86 -13.94 -5.37
C VAL A 346 10.16 -13.23 -5.73
N GLU A 347 10.84 -13.70 -6.78
CA GLU A 347 12.07 -13.09 -7.25
C GLU A 347 11.89 -11.60 -7.60
N PRO A 348 12.84 -10.72 -7.23
CA PRO A 348 12.72 -9.28 -7.49
C PRO A 348 12.59 -8.94 -8.98
N ARG A 349 13.23 -9.74 -9.85
CA ARG A 349 13.22 -9.58 -11.29
C ARG A 349 12.59 -10.78 -11.97
N LEU A 350 12.03 -10.55 -13.16
CA LEU A 350 11.63 -11.64 -14.05
C LEU A 350 12.88 -12.41 -14.52
N VAL A 351 12.75 -13.72 -14.63
CA VAL A 351 13.77 -14.59 -15.23
C VAL A 351 13.19 -15.10 -16.54
N ASP A 352 13.82 -14.74 -17.66
CA ASP A 352 13.33 -15.00 -19.02
C ASP A 352 11.88 -14.53 -19.25
N GLY A 353 11.55 -13.35 -18.71
CA GLY A 353 10.21 -12.75 -18.83
C GLY A 353 9.14 -13.42 -17.97
N ARG A 354 9.51 -14.31 -17.04
CA ARG A 354 8.59 -15.07 -16.19
C ARG A 354 8.82 -14.78 -14.70
N TYR A 355 7.77 -14.93 -13.90
CA TYR A 355 7.87 -14.86 -12.45
C TYR A 355 8.42 -16.16 -11.88
N TRP A 356 9.17 -16.05 -10.78
CA TRP A 356 9.75 -17.20 -10.10
C TRP A 356 9.56 -17.06 -8.60
N LEU A 357 9.28 -18.19 -7.93
CA LEU A 357 9.31 -18.26 -6.48
C LEU A 357 10.77 -18.29 -5.99
N THR A 358 11.02 -17.67 -4.85
CA THR A 358 12.25 -17.89 -4.09
C THR A 358 12.18 -19.24 -3.33
N ASN A 359 13.21 -19.59 -2.57
CA ASN A 359 13.13 -20.72 -1.63
C ASN A 359 12.03 -20.50 -0.58
N SER A 360 11.97 -19.32 0.03
CA SER A 360 10.93 -18.96 1.01
C SER A 360 9.52 -19.06 0.42
N GLY A 361 9.33 -18.63 -0.83
CA GLY A 361 8.04 -18.74 -1.53
C GLY A 361 7.61 -20.18 -1.75
N ARG A 362 8.54 -21.07 -2.13
CA ARG A 362 8.27 -22.51 -2.26
C ARG A 362 7.93 -23.16 -0.92
N GLU A 363 8.71 -22.89 0.11
CA GLU A 363 8.45 -23.41 1.46
C GLU A 363 7.07 -23.00 1.99
N LEU A 364 6.66 -21.76 1.72
CA LEU A 364 5.34 -21.29 2.12
C LEU A 364 4.23 -21.98 1.34
N LEU A 365 4.39 -22.14 0.01
CA LEU A 365 3.43 -22.84 -0.84
C LEU A 365 3.21 -24.29 -0.37
N ASP A 366 4.27 -25.02 -0.03
CA ASP A 366 4.20 -26.42 0.43
C ASP A 366 3.45 -26.54 1.78
N ARG A 367 3.65 -25.57 2.67
CA ARG A 367 2.94 -25.49 3.96
C ARG A 367 1.45 -25.25 3.77
N SER A 368 1.08 -24.35 2.85
CA SER A 368 -0.32 -24.04 2.54
C SER A 368 -1.09 -25.27 2.03
N HIS A 369 -0.45 -26.10 1.21
CA HIS A 369 -1.02 -27.38 0.76
C HIS A 369 -1.28 -28.33 1.92
N THR A 370 -0.36 -28.39 2.87
CA THR A 370 -0.46 -29.26 4.06
C THR A 370 -1.61 -28.84 4.97
N MET A 371 -1.80 -27.53 5.21
CA MET A 371 -2.90 -27.03 6.04
C MET A 371 -4.28 -27.28 5.41
N ASN A 372 -4.40 -27.13 4.08
CA ASN A 372 -5.65 -27.41 3.36
C ASN A 372 -6.04 -28.90 3.39
N LEU A 373 -5.07 -29.82 3.45
CA LEU A 373 -5.33 -31.27 3.57
C LEU A 373 -5.80 -31.66 4.98
N VAL A 374 -5.30 -31.00 6.01
CA VAL A 374 -5.71 -31.25 7.41
C VAL A 374 -7.13 -30.76 7.65
N ILE A 375 -7.50 -29.57 7.16
CA ILE A 375 -8.85 -29.00 7.35
C ILE A 375 -9.93 -29.83 6.61
N ARG A 376 -9.59 -30.51 5.50
CA ARG A 376 -10.53 -31.36 4.76
C ARG A 376 -10.65 -32.79 5.31
N SER A 377 -9.82 -33.18 6.26
CA SER A 377 -9.81 -34.52 6.87
C SER A 377 -10.36 -34.57 8.30
N THR A 378 -10.72 -33.40 8.85
CA THR A 378 -11.52 -33.21 10.07
C THR A 378 -12.94 -32.82 9.70
#